data_AF-A0A6A7LPY5-F1
#
_entry.id   AF-A0A6A7LPY5-F1
#
_cell.length_a   1.000
_cell.length_b   1.000
_cell.length_c   1.000
_cell.angle_alpha   90.00
_cell.angle_beta   90.00
_cell.angle_gamma   90.00
#
_symmetry.space_group_name_H-M   'P 1'
#
loop_
_entity.id
_entity.type
_entity.pdbx_description
1 polymer ?
#
loop_
_entity_poly.entity_id
_entity_poly.type
_entity_poly.pdbx_seq_one_letter_code
_entity_poly.pdbx_strand_id
1 'polypeptide(L)'
;MSRRNFRAVWARARCEEGHALIESAIAFPVLLIVAVGLVQFALFTHAQNVVIGAVQDGARVAAAEGRTLPEGVSHAEALLRAGLGAWASEFAVSGIDAGDAVVIEARGRLRAIIPWVAD
;
A
#
# COMPACT_ATOMS: atom_id res chain seq x y z
N MET A 1 -55.07 23.86 30.29
CA MET A 1 -55.12 24.17 28.84
C MET A 1 -53.68 24.24 28.30
N SER A 2 -53.04 23.11 27.99
CA SER A 2 -51.62 23.07 27.55
C SER A 2 -51.38 21.88 26.61
N ARG A 3 -51.36 22.13 25.31
CA ARG A 3 -51.08 21.12 24.26
C ARG A 3 -50.23 21.63 23.09
N ARG A 4 -49.76 22.89 23.11
CA ARG A 4 -49.09 23.53 21.96
C ARG A 4 -47.57 23.38 21.92
N ASN A 5 -46.91 23.04 23.03
CA ASN A 5 -45.44 23.09 23.12
C ASN A 5 -44.72 21.78 22.76
N PHE A 6 -45.42 20.64 22.74
CA PHE A 6 -44.78 19.35 22.42
C PHE A 6 -44.32 19.30 20.95
N ARG A 7 -45.14 19.75 19.99
CA ARG A 7 -44.83 19.60 18.55
C ARG A 7 -43.56 20.34 18.11
N ALA A 8 -43.22 21.47 18.73
CA ALA A 8 -42.01 22.22 18.41
C ALA A 8 -40.73 21.53 18.91
N VAL A 9 -40.78 20.88 20.08
CA VAL A 9 -39.65 20.12 20.64
C VAL A 9 -39.38 18.87 19.80
N TRP A 10 -40.42 18.15 19.38
CA TRP A 10 -40.26 16.99 18.48
C TRP A 10 -39.79 17.36 17.08
N ALA A 11 -40.16 18.55 16.57
CA ALA A 11 -39.65 19.04 15.30
C ALA A 11 -38.16 19.42 15.38
N ARG A 12 -37.72 20.03 16.49
CA ARG A 12 -36.33 20.41 16.72
C ARG A 12 -35.42 19.20 16.96
N ALA A 13 -35.85 18.28 17.82
CA ALA A 13 -35.14 17.02 18.08
C ALA A 13 -34.98 16.17 16.81
N ARG A 14 -36.02 16.08 15.95
CA ARG A 14 -35.90 15.40 14.64
C ARG A 14 -35.00 16.12 13.64
N CYS A 15 -34.90 17.45 13.69
CA CYS A 15 -33.95 18.19 12.86
C CYS A 15 -32.50 17.99 13.34
N GLU A 16 -32.27 17.95 14.65
CA GLU A 16 -30.95 17.69 15.25
C GLU A 16 -30.51 16.23 15.04
N GLU A 17 -31.40 15.25 15.23
CA GLU A 17 -31.15 13.84 14.92
C GLU A 17 -30.96 13.61 13.40
N GLY A 18 -31.77 14.25 12.56
CA GLY A 18 -31.62 14.18 11.11
C GLY A 18 -30.29 14.76 10.62
N HIS A 19 -29.83 15.84 11.25
CA HIS A 19 -28.52 16.44 10.98
C HIS A 19 -27.37 15.53 11.42
N ALA A 20 -27.45 14.95 12.62
CA ALA A 20 -26.45 14.01 13.14
C ALA A 20 -26.37 12.71 12.33
N LEU A 21 -27.51 12.21 11.83
CA LEU A 21 -27.56 11.05 10.95
C LEU A 21 -26.92 11.33 9.58
N ILE A 22 -27.15 12.51 9.00
CA ILE A 22 -26.54 12.91 7.71
C ILE A 22 -25.02 13.11 7.87
N GLU A 23 -24.60 13.79 8.93
CA GLU A 23 -23.18 14.00 9.23
C GLU A 23 -22.45 12.67 9.40
N SER A 24 -23.04 11.74 10.14
CA SER A 24 -22.49 10.38 10.32
C SER A 24 -22.47 9.59 9.01
N ALA A 25 -23.50 9.73 8.16
CA ALA A 25 -23.58 9.07 6.87
C ALA A 25 -22.50 9.52 5.88
N ILE A 26 -21.99 10.74 6.01
CA ILE A 26 -20.87 11.26 5.20
C ILE A 26 -19.52 11.01 5.89
N ALA A 27 -19.44 11.18 7.21
CA ALA A 27 -18.20 11.01 7.96
C ALA A 27 -17.70 9.55 7.88
N PHE A 28 -18.59 8.57 8.02
CA PHE A 28 -18.22 7.16 7.99
C PHE A 28 -17.50 6.73 6.70
N PRO A 29 -18.04 6.95 5.48
CA PRO A 29 -17.34 6.56 4.25
C PRO A 29 -16.03 7.34 4.06
N VAL A 30 -15.95 8.60 4.49
CA VAL A 30 -14.70 9.37 4.45
C VAL A 30 -13.64 8.74 5.36
N LEU A 31 -14.01 8.37 6.59
CA LEU A 31 -13.11 7.67 7.52
C LEU A 31 -12.64 6.33 6.97
N LEU A 32 -13.53 5.58 6.29
CA LEU A 32 -13.14 4.32 5.62
C LEU A 32 -12.14 4.55 4.49
N ILE A 33 -12.36 5.54 3.63
CA ILE A 33 -11.42 5.89 2.55
C ILE A 33 -10.05 6.25 3.13
N VAL A 34 -10.03 7.08 4.17
CA VAL A 34 -8.78 7.45 4.86
C VAL A 34 -8.11 6.22 5.47
N ALA A 35 -8.85 5.36 6.17
CA ALA A 35 -8.31 4.15 6.78
C ALA A 35 -7.70 3.20 5.74
N VAL A 36 -8.42 2.94 4.64
CA VAL A 36 -7.90 2.10 3.55
C VAL A 36 -6.70 2.77 2.88
N GLY A 37 -6.72 4.10 2.69
CA GLY A 37 -5.58 4.85 2.16
C GLY A 37 -4.34 4.72 3.04
N LEU A 38 -4.48 4.78 4.37
CA LEU A 38 -3.38 4.58 5.30
C LEU A 38 -2.82 3.15 5.25
N VAL A 39 -3.68 2.14 5.18
CA VAL A 39 -3.24 0.74 5.02
C VAL A 39 -2.52 0.57 3.67
N GLN A 40 -3.07 1.12 2.59
CA GLN A 40 -2.46 1.07 1.27
C GLN A 40 -1.10 1.76 1.23
N PHE A 41 -0.97 2.91 1.89
CA PHE A 41 0.28 3.63 2.02
C PHE A 41 1.31 2.82 2.81
N ALA A 42 0.92 2.22 3.94
CA ALA A 42 1.80 1.38 4.73
C ALA A 42 2.31 0.17 3.94
N LEU A 43 1.44 -0.48 3.16
CA LEU A 43 1.83 -1.58 2.27
C LEU A 43 2.80 -1.11 1.17
N PHE A 44 2.56 0.07 0.59
CA PHE A 44 3.45 0.64 -0.41
C PHE A 44 4.84 0.90 0.16
N THR A 45 4.93 1.56 1.32
CA THR A 45 6.22 1.83 1.98
C THR A 45 6.92 0.54 2.39
N HIS A 46 6.19 -0.44 2.93
CA HIS A 46 6.76 -1.77 3.25
C HIS A 46 7.37 -2.41 2.01
N ALA A 47 6.63 -2.44 0.91
CA ALA A 47 7.12 -3.04 -0.32
C ALA A 47 8.29 -2.29 -0.94
N GLN A 48 8.27 -0.96 -0.92
CA GLN A 48 9.41 -0.14 -1.33
C GLN A 48 10.67 -0.49 -0.53
N ASN A 49 10.57 -0.60 0.79
CA ASN A 49 11.71 -0.95 1.65
C ASN A 49 12.25 -2.34 1.33
N VAL A 50 11.37 -3.33 1.14
CA VAL A 50 11.76 -4.69 0.76
C VAL A 50 12.46 -4.71 -0.60
N VAL A 51 11.92 -3.99 -1.59
CA VAL A 51 12.51 -3.93 -2.94
C VAL A 51 13.89 -3.28 -2.91
N ILE A 52 14.03 -2.14 -2.23
CA ILE A 52 15.32 -1.44 -2.09
C ILE A 52 16.35 -2.34 -1.42
N GLY A 53 15.98 -3.01 -0.31
CA GLY A 53 16.88 -3.95 0.37
C GLY A 53 17.28 -5.13 -0.52
N ALA A 54 16.31 -5.73 -1.21
CA ALA A 54 16.55 -6.87 -2.09
C ALA A 54 17.52 -6.56 -3.23
N VAL A 55 17.36 -5.42 -3.92
CA VAL A 55 18.26 -5.06 -5.02
C VAL A 55 19.64 -4.66 -4.51
N GLN A 56 19.75 -4.03 -3.35
CA GLN A 56 21.03 -3.67 -2.73
C GLN A 56 21.84 -4.92 -2.34
N ASP A 57 21.20 -5.89 -1.69
CA ASP A 57 21.85 -7.15 -1.33
C ASP A 57 22.14 -8.01 -2.56
N GLY A 58 21.23 -8.04 -3.54
CA GLY A 58 21.47 -8.71 -4.83
C GLY A 58 22.68 -8.13 -5.57
N ALA A 59 22.81 -6.80 -5.62
CA ALA A 59 23.96 -6.14 -6.24
C ALA A 59 25.25 -6.43 -5.47
N ARG A 60 25.21 -6.44 -4.14
CA ARG A 60 26.36 -6.83 -3.30
C ARG A 60 26.78 -8.27 -3.57
N VAL A 61 25.83 -9.19 -3.71
CA VAL A 61 26.12 -10.60 -4.03
C VAL A 61 26.71 -10.74 -5.43
N ALA A 62 26.20 -10.04 -6.43
CA ALA A 62 26.72 -10.11 -7.78
C ALA A 62 28.11 -9.47 -7.93
N ALA A 63 28.42 -8.43 -7.14
CA ALA A 63 29.71 -7.75 -7.14
C ALA A 63 30.80 -8.48 -6.33
N ALA A 64 30.44 -9.53 -5.58
CA ALA A 64 31.40 -10.28 -4.78
C ALA A 64 32.31 -11.15 -5.66
N GLU A 65 33.57 -11.29 -5.25
CA GLU A 65 34.56 -12.06 -6.00
C GLU A 65 34.12 -13.53 -6.16
N GLY A 66 34.20 -14.04 -7.40
CA GLY A 66 33.77 -15.40 -7.75
C GLY A 66 32.26 -15.60 -7.83
N ARG A 67 31.45 -14.55 -7.67
CA ARG A 67 30.00 -14.59 -7.89
C ARG A 67 29.64 -14.07 -9.27
N THR A 68 28.41 -14.35 -9.68
CA THR A 68 27.91 -13.99 -11.01
C THR A 68 26.66 -13.11 -10.94
N LEU A 69 26.40 -12.37 -12.02
CA LEU A 69 25.20 -11.56 -12.17
C LEU A 69 23.88 -12.35 -11.94
N PRO A 70 23.68 -13.56 -12.53
CA PRO A 70 22.49 -14.36 -12.26
C PRO A 70 22.32 -14.73 -10.79
N GLU A 71 23.40 -14.97 -10.06
CA GLU A 71 23.34 -15.31 -8.64
C GLU A 71 22.83 -14.13 -7.79
N GLY A 72 23.24 -12.90 -8.10
CA GLY A 72 22.70 -11.71 -7.44
C GLY A 72 21.24 -11.46 -7.78
N VAL A 73 20.83 -11.69 -9.03
CA VAL A 73 19.41 -11.63 -9.43
C VAL A 73 18.57 -12.65 -8.66
N SER A 74 18.99 -13.91 -8.62
CA SER A 74 18.29 -14.95 -7.86
C SER A 74 18.25 -14.66 -6.35
N HIS A 75 19.30 -14.03 -5.82
CA HIS A 75 19.31 -13.61 -4.41
C HIS A 75 18.30 -12.50 -4.14
N ALA A 76 18.25 -11.46 -4.98
CA ALA A 76 17.25 -10.40 -4.88
C ALA A 76 15.82 -10.96 -5.00
N GLU A 77 15.56 -11.87 -5.93
CA GLU A 77 14.26 -12.54 -6.06
C GLU A 77 13.88 -13.34 -4.79
N ALA A 78 14.83 -14.01 -4.16
CA ALA A 78 14.60 -14.73 -2.92
C ALA A 78 14.22 -13.78 -1.77
N LEU A 79 14.90 -12.63 -1.67
CA LEU A 79 14.57 -11.60 -0.68
C LEU A 79 13.21 -10.96 -0.93
N LEU A 80 12.86 -10.66 -2.19
CA LEU A 80 11.52 -10.21 -2.55
C LEU A 80 10.46 -11.22 -2.13
N ARG A 81 10.67 -12.51 -2.42
CA ARG A 81 9.73 -13.58 -2.04
C ARG A 81 9.60 -13.72 -0.53
N ALA A 82 10.69 -13.53 0.22
CA ALA A 82 10.66 -13.57 1.67
C ALA A 82 9.92 -12.35 2.27
N GLY A 83 10.11 -11.15 1.73
CA GLY A 83 9.53 -9.92 2.28
C GLY A 83 8.13 -9.57 1.78
N LEU A 84 7.74 -10.04 0.58
CA LEU A 84 6.45 -9.76 -0.07
C LEU A 84 5.55 -10.99 -0.22
N GLY A 85 6.08 -12.20 -0.02
CA GLY A 85 5.33 -13.44 -0.21
C GLY A 85 4.81 -13.59 -1.64
N ALA A 86 3.51 -13.85 -1.78
CA ALA A 86 2.86 -14.03 -3.08
C ALA A 86 2.94 -12.79 -3.99
N TRP A 87 3.08 -11.59 -3.42
CA TRP A 87 3.15 -10.34 -4.17
C TRP A 87 4.49 -10.16 -4.91
N ALA A 88 5.50 -10.96 -4.59
CA ALA A 88 6.78 -10.92 -5.28
C ALA A 88 6.66 -11.26 -6.78
N SER A 89 5.62 -12.01 -7.21
CA SER A 89 5.40 -12.31 -8.62
C SER A 89 4.98 -11.10 -9.46
N GLU A 90 4.61 -9.98 -8.83
CA GLU A 90 4.31 -8.71 -9.51
C GLU A 90 5.57 -7.87 -9.78
N PHE A 91 6.74 -8.36 -9.37
CA PHE A 91 8.03 -7.70 -9.57
C PHE A 91 8.92 -8.54 -10.48
N ALA A 92 9.47 -7.89 -11.51
CA ALA A 92 10.51 -8.42 -12.36
C ALA A 92 11.87 -7.88 -11.90
N VAL A 93 12.82 -8.78 -11.67
CA VAL A 93 14.21 -8.44 -11.32
C VAL A 93 15.09 -8.67 -12.54
N SER A 94 15.97 -7.72 -12.83
CA SER A 94 16.94 -7.82 -13.91
C SER A 94 18.30 -7.31 -13.43
N GLY A 95 19.37 -7.88 -13.97
CA GLY A 95 20.73 -7.45 -13.72
C GLY A 95 21.44 -7.04 -15.00
N ILE A 96 22.35 -6.08 -14.90
CA ILE A 96 23.26 -5.68 -15.98
C ILE A 96 24.68 -5.63 -15.40
N ASP A 97 25.62 -6.29 -16.08
CA ASP A 97 27.05 -6.13 -15.82
C ASP A 97 27.57 -4.98 -16.69
N ALA A 98 28.06 -3.92 -16.04
CA ALA A 98 28.59 -2.72 -16.69
C ALA A 98 30.13 -2.73 -16.78
N GLY A 99 30.77 -3.86 -16.47
CA GLY A 99 32.22 -4.05 -16.52
C GLY A 99 32.92 -3.69 -15.21
N ASP A 100 32.80 -2.45 -14.74
CA ASP A 100 33.36 -2.00 -13.45
C ASP A 100 32.32 -1.97 -12.32
N ALA A 101 31.05 -2.12 -12.67
CA ALA A 101 29.93 -2.13 -11.74
C ALA A 101 28.88 -3.16 -12.14
N VAL A 102 28.13 -3.64 -11.15
CA VAL A 102 26.94 -4.46 -11.35
C VAL A 102 25.71 -3.66 -10.95
N VAL A 103 24.70 -3.64 -11.81
CA VAL A 103 23.41 -3.01 -11.56
C VAL A 103 22.35 -4.10 -11.41
N ILE A 104 21.62 -4.08 -10.30
CA ILE A 104 20.40 -4.89 -10.10
C ILE A 104 19.22 -3.94 -10.02
N GLU A 105 18.20 -4.21 -10.81
CA GLU A 105 16.97 -3.43 -10.88
C GLU A 105 15.77 -4.34 -10.65
N ALA A 106 14.78 -3.83 -9.91
CA ALA A 106 13.49 -4.48 -9.74
C ALA A 106 12.37 -3.50 -10.13
N ARG A 107 11.47 -3.95 -11.01
CA ARG A 107 10.29 -3.19 -11.44
C ARG A 107 9.03 -3.99 -11.15
N GLY A 108 7.98 -3.34 -10.63
CA GLY A 108 6.71 -4.00 -10.39
C GLY A 108 5.58 -3.03 -10.09
N ARG A 109 4.38 -3.58 -9.93
CA ARG A 109 3.19 -2.84 -9.51
C ARG A 109 2.60 -3.47 -8.25
N LEU A 110 2.27 -2.63 -7.27
CA LEU A 110 1.44 -3.05 -6.15
C LEU A 110 -0.02 -2.93 -6.55
N ARG A 111 -0.78 -4.03 -6.41
CA ARG A 111 -2.23 -3.99 -6.60
C ARG A 111 -2.85 -3.19 -5.46
N ALA A 112 -3.79 -2.32 -5.79
CA ALA A 112 -4.55 -1.61 -4.78
C ALA A 112 -5.52 -2.57 -4.07
N ILE A 113 -5.75 -2.31 -2.78
CA ILE A 113 -6.79 -2.98 -1.98
C ILE A 113 -8.17 -2.75 -2.61
N ILE A 114 -8.39 -1.56 -3.17
CA ILE A 114 -9.61 -1.21 -3.88
C ILE A 114 -9.36 -1.38 -5.38
N PRO A 115 -9.91 -2.43 -6.03
CA PRO A 115 -9.54 -2.78 -7.40
C PRO A 115 -9.87 -1.67 -8.40
N TRP A 116 -11.01 -1.01 -8.25
CA TRP A 116 -11.52 -0.02 -9.21
C TRP A 116 -10.89 1.37 -9.08
N VAL A 117 -9.99 1.59 -8.12
CA VAL A 117 -9.36 2.89 -7.88
C VAL A 117 -8.01 3.02 -8.61
N ALA A 118 -7.40 1.93 -9.05
CA ALA A 118 -5.98 1.90 -9.43
C ALA A 118 -5.68 1.28 -10.80
N ASP A 119 -6.62 1.38 -11.75
CA ASP A 119 -6.39 1.00 -13.16
C ASP A 119 -5.29 1.88 -13.81
#